data_AF-A0A6D2JK38-F1
#
_entry.id   AF-A0A6D2JK38-F1
#
_cell.length_a   1.000
_cell.length_b   1.000
_cell.length_c   1.000
_cell.angle_alpha   90.00
_cell.angle_beta   90.00
_cell.angle_gamma   90.00
#
_symmetry.space_group_name_H-M   'P 1'
#
loop_
_entity.id
_entity.type
_entity.pdbx_description
1 polymer ?
#
loop_
_entity_poly.entity_id
_entity_poly.type
_entity_poly.pdbx_seq_one_letter_code
_entity_poly.pdbx_strand_id
1 'polypeptide(L)'
;MSWQTYVDEHLMCDVGDGQGHHLAAAAIIGHDGSVWAQSANFPQFKPQEMTDIMKDFDEPGHLAPTGMFLAGQKYMVIQGEPGAVIRGKKGAGGITIKKTGQSMVFGLYEEPVTPGQCNIVVERLGDYLVEQGASSGIGREICLDLGKAGCKIIGAARRVDRLNSLCSVINNFGSTEIQAAALELDVTSDAATIQKAVKEAWEIFGKIDVLINNAGIRGNVKSSLDLSEDEWDKVFKTNLTGPWLVSKHVCGLMRDAKRGGSVINISSISGLQRGIAPGGVAYACSKGGVDTMTRMMAIELGVYKIRVNSIAPGLFKSEITQGLMEKEWLKNVTERTIPLKVQQTVDPGLTSLVRYLIHDSSQYISGNTYIVDSGNTLPGLPIFSSL
;
A
#
# COMPACT_ATOMS: atom_id res chain seq x y z
N MET A 1 4.13 14.65 1.58
CA MET A 1 5.45 14.98 2.18
C MET A 1 6.59 14.82 1.15
N SER A 2 7.53 15.77 1.06
CA SER A 2 8.71 15.65 0.15
C SER A 2 9.76 14.69 0.73
N TRP A 3 10.61 14.08 -0.11
CA TRP A 3 11.72 13.24 0.39
C TRP A 3 12.66 14.02 1.31
N GLN A 4 12.89 15.31 1.03
CA GLN A 4 13.71 16.17 1.86
C GLN A 4 13.13 16.37 3.26
N THR A 5 11.80 16.47 3.37
CA THR A 5 11.11 16.56 4.68
C THR A 5 11.38 15.31 5.53
N TYR A 6 11.44 14.12 4.94
CA TYR A 6 11.79 12.91 5.71
C TYR A 6 13.23 12.95 6.25
N VAL A 7 14.16 13.54 5.50
CA VAL A 7 15.53 13.71 5.99
C VAL A 7 15.55 14.76 7.09
N ASP A 8 15.01 15.95 6.84
CA ASP A 8 15.12 17.10 7.74
C ASP A 8 14.35 16.90 9.06
N GLU A 9 13.14 16.35 9.00
CA GLU A 9 12.25 16.25 10.16
C GLU A 9 12.27 14.88 10.85
N HIS A 10 12.74 13.82 10.19
CA HIS A 10 12.71 12.46 10.74
C HIS A 10 14.08 11.81 10.90
N LEU A 11 15.02 11.99 9.97
CA LEU A 11 16.38 11.45 10.13
C LEU A 11 17.30 12.39 10.91
N MET A 12 17.19 13.70 10.68
CA MET A 12 17.99 14.73 11.35
C MET A 12 17.32 15.26 12.63
N CYS A 13 16.33 14.54 13.15
CA CYS A 13 15.66 14.92 14.40
C CYS A 13 16.53 14.62 15.64
N ASP A 14 16.14 15.20 16.78
CA ASP A 14 16.72 14.84 18.08
C ASP A 14 16.48 13.35 18.35
N VAL A 15 17.55 12.61 18.67
CA VAL A 15 17.51 11.15 18.90
C VAL A 15 16.83 10.74 20.21
N GLY A 16 16.16 11.68 20.90
CA GLY A 16 15.25 11.42 22.02
C GLY A 16 15.91 11.37 23.39
N ASP A 17 17.12 11.91 23.53
CA ASP A 17 17.80 12.05 24.82
C ASP A 17 17.57 13.41 25.50
N GLY A 18 16.89 14.33 24.82
CA GLY A 18 16.60 15.67 25.31
C GLY A 18 17.83 16.57 25.40
N GLN A 19 18.95 16.16 24.77
CA GLN A 19 20.21 16.89 24.74
C GLN A 19 20.48 17.55 23.37
N GLY A 20 19.56 17.45 22.41
CA GLY A 20 19.71 18.06 21.09
C GLY A 20 20.61 17.27 20.14
N HIS A 21 20.93 16.02 20.46
CA HIS A 21 21.81 15.21 19.62
C HIS A 21 21.08 14.70 18.38
N HIS A 22 21.75 14.74 17.23
CA HIS A 22 21.19 14.32 15.95
C HIS A 22 22.22 13.51 15.16
N LEU A 23 21.76 12.80 14.13
CA LEU A 23 22.66 12.11 13.19
C LEU A 23 23.67 13.08 12.58
N ALA A 24 24.89 12.61 12.31
CA ALA A 24 25.93 13.42 11.68
C ALA A 24 25.58 13.75 10.23
N ALA A 25 25.00 12.78 9.52
CA ALA A 25 24.43 12.96 8.20
C ALA A 25 23.38 11.87 7.90
N ALA A 26 22.45 12.16 7.01
CA ALA A 26 21.45 11.19 6.57
C ALA A 26 21.08 11.38 5.09
N ALA A 27 20.61 10.32 4.45
CA ALA A 27 20.11 10.36 3.08
C ALA A 27 19.09 9.27 2.78
N ILE A 28 18.29 9.50 1.74
CA ILE A 28 17.42 8.52 1.11
C ILE A 28 17.92 8.37 -0.33
N ILE A 29 18.37 7.16 -0.69
CA ILE A 29 19.01 6.88 -1.97
C ILE A 29 18.26 5.73 -2.64
N GLY A 30 17.87 5.89 -3.90
CA GLY A 30 17.25 4.83 -4.69
C GLY A 30 18.16 3.60 -4.83
N HIS A 31 17.59 2.43 -5.11
CA HIS A 31 18.38 1.21 -5.36
C HIS A 31 19.33 1.33 -6.57
N ASP A 32 19.08 2.28 -7.46
CA ASP A 32 19.92 2.63 -8.61
C ASP A 32 21.06 3.61 -8.24
N GLY A 33 21.18 4.00 -6.98
CA GLY A 33 22.15 4.98 -6.49
C GLY A 33 21.73 6.45 -6.69
N SER A 34 20.52 6.72 -7.18
CA SER A 34 20.01 8.09 -7.30
C SER A 34 19.72 8.71 -5.93
N VAL A 35 20.22 9.92 -5.67
CA VAL A 35 19.96 10.62 -4.41
C VAL A 35 18.57 11.25 -4.46
N TRP A 36 17.66 10.82 -3.58
CA TRP A 36 16.30 11.35 -3.52
C TRP A 36 16.18 12.52 -2.53
N ALA A 37 16.93 12.42 -1.42
CA ALA A 37 17.09 13.49 -0.44
C ALA A 37 18.34 13.23 0.40
N GLN A 38 18.95 14.29 0.91
CA GLN A 38 20.11 14.17 1.79
C GLN A 38 20.27 15.40 2.68
N SER A 39 20.92 15.19 3.83
CA SER A 39 21.36 16.27 4.70
C SER A 39 22.52 17.03 4.04
N ALA A 40 22.73 18.29 4.43
CA ALA A 40 23.78 19.14 3.85
C ALA A 40 25.20 18.53 3.92
N ASN A 41 25.46 17.74 4.97
CA ASN A 41 26.76 17.12 5.23
C ASN A 41 26.87 15.67 4.75
N PHE A 42 25.88 15.16 4.00
CA PHE A 42 25.96 13.80 3.50
C PHE A 42 27.11 13.64 2.50
N PRO A 43 27.99 12.64 2.69
CA PRO A 43 29.21 12.56 1.91
C PRO A 43 28.95 12.11 0.47
N GLN A 44 29.71 12.67 -0.46
CA GLN A 44 29.66 12.31 -1.88
C GLN A 44 30.25 10.90 -2.09
N PHE A 45 29.45 9.99 -2.61
CA PHE A 45 29.82 8.59 -2.82
C PHE A 45 30.04 8.26 -4.31
N LYS A 46 30.72 7.14 -4.56
CA LYS A 46 30.91 6.61 -5.91
C LYS A 46 29.78 5.64 -6.26
N PRO A 47 29.33 5.56 -7.52
CA PRO A 47 28.30 4.60 -7.93
C PRO A 47 28.62 3.14 -7.53
N GLN A 48 29.90 2.74 -7.62
CA GLN A 48 30.33 1.40 -7.21
C GLN A 48 30.05 1.10 -5.73
N GLU A 49 30.15 2.11 -4.85
CA GLU A 49 29.87 1.93 -3.42
C GLU A 49 28.39 1.59 -3.19
N MET A 50 27.46 2.18 -3.96
CA MET A 50 26.04 1.85 -3.89
C MET A 50 25.76 0.45 -4.46
N THR A 51 26.42 0.09 -5.56
CA THR A 51 26.34 -1.25 -6.14
C THR A 51 26.78 -2.33 -5.15
N ASP A 52 27.89 -2.10 -4.44
CA ASP A 52 28.42 -3.06 -3.47
C ASP A 52 27.51 -3.18 -2.23
N ILE A 53 26.92 -2.08 -1.76
CA ILE A 53 25.91 -2.07 -0.69
C ILE A 53 24.65 -2.82 -1.11
N MET A 54 24.13 -2.57 -2.31
CA MET A 54 22.98 -3.31 -2.84
C MET A 54 23.27 -4.80 -2.99
N LYS A 55 24.48 -5.15 -3.43
CA LYS A 55 24.92 -6.53 -3.53
C LYS A 55 24.96 -7.22 -2.17
N ASP A 56 25.35 -6.55 -1.09
CA ASP A 56 25.29 -7.12 0.27
C ASP A 56 23.85 -7.35 0.75
N PHE A 57 22.89 -6.51 0.34
CA PHE A 57 21.49 -6.79 0.61
C PHE A 57 20.95 -8.01 -0.15
N ASP A 58 21.45 -8.26 -1.36
CA ASP A 58 21.04 -9.41 -2.17
C ASP A 58 21.80 -10.70 -1.79
N GLU A 59 23.05 -10.56 -1.34
CA GLU A 59 23.96 -11.60 -0.87
C GLU A 59 24.50 -11.25 0.53
N PRO A 60 23.72 -11.49 1.62
CA PRO A 60 24.11 -11.09 2.97
C PRO A 60 25.50 -11.57 3.38
N GLY A 61 26.39 -10.62 3.71
CA GLY A 61 27.77 -10.88 4.09
C GLY A 61 28.80 -10.64 2.98
N HIS A 62 28.39 -10.21 1.79
CA HIS A 62 29.26 -9.79 0.69
C HIS A 62 30.34 -8.78 1.11
N LEU A 63 29.97 -7.79 1.92
CA LEU A 63 30.85 -6.71 2.39
C LEU A 63 31.64 -7.07 3.65
N ALA A 64 31.32 -8.17 4.34
CA ALA A 64 31.99 -8.52 5.60
C ALA A 64 33.51 -8.74 5.46
N PRO A 65 34.04 -9.39 4.39
CA PRO A 65 35.47 -9.62 4.23
C PRO A 65 36.25 -8.34 3.84
N THR A 66 35.65 -7.48 3.02
CA THR A 66 36.32 -6.32 2.41
C THR A 66 36.06 -5.02 3.17
N GLY A 67 34.98 -4.96 3.95
CA GLY A 67 34.43 -3.77 4.59
C GLY A 67 33.52 -2.98 3.66
N MET A 68 32.61 -2.20 4.24
CA MET A 68 31.72 -1.31 3.50
C MET A 68 32.41 0.03 3.25
N PHE A 69 32.35 0.54 2.03
CA PHE A 69 32.90 1.85 1.68
C PHE A 69 31.78 2.86 1.42
N LEU A 70 31.96 4.07 1.94
CA LEU A 70 31.13 5.23 1.59
C LEU A 70 32.02 6.46 1.50
N ALA A 71 32.04 7.12 0.34
CA ALA A 71 32.91 8.28 0.08
C ALA A 71 34.40 8.00 0.33
N GLY A 72 34.85 6.80 -0.04
CA GLY A 72 36.22 6.33 0.18
C GLY A 72 36.56 6.00 1.64
N GLN A 73 35.63 6.15 2.58
CA GLN A 73 35.81 5.78 3.98
C GLN A 73 35.39 4.34 4.20
N LYS A 74 36.28 3.54 4.83
CA LYS A 74 36.01 2.14 5.16
C LYS A 74 35.32 2.02 6.51
N TYR A 75 34.23 1.26 6.54
CA TYR A 75 33.49 0.86 7.73
C TYR A 75 33.61 -0.66 7.91
N MET A 76 33.83 -1.09 9.13
CA MET A 76 33.77 -2.50 9.48
C MET A 76 32.31 -2.92 9.60
N VAL A 77 31.86 -3.87 8.77
CA VAL A 77 30.48 -4.37 8.80
C VAL A 77 30.25 -5.11 10.12
N ILE A 78 29.14 -4.80 10.78
CA ILE A 78 28.71 -5.42 12.05
C ILE A 78 27.31 -6.02 11.90
N GLN A 79 26.86 -6.77 12.90
CA GLN A 79 25.59 -7.51 12.85
C GLN A 79 24.39 -6.58 12.60
N GLY A 80 23.73 -6.80 11.46
CA GLY A 80 22.42 -6.27 11.08
C GLY A 80 21.45 -7.40 10.72
N GLU A 81 20.23 -7.04 10.30
CA GLU A 81 19.23 -7.99 9.81
C GLU A 81 19.56 -8.40 8.35
N PRO A 82 19.82 -9.70 8.07
CA PRO A 82 20.19 -10.15 6.73
C PRO A 82 19.18 -9.71 5.67
N GLY A 83 19.68 -9.06 4.61
CA GLY A 83 18.86 -8.58 3.49
C GLY A 83 18.01 -7.34 3.77
N ALA A 84 18.00 -6.82 5.01
CA ALA A 84 17.18 -5.68 5.39
C ALA A 84 18.00 -4.53 6.01
N VAL A 85 18.98 -4.81 6.87
CA VAL A 85 19.79 -3.80 7.57
C VAL A 85 21.27 -4.11 7.45
N ILE A 86 22.05 -3.13 6.99
CA ILE A 86 23.51 -3.14 7.04
C ILE A 86 23.97 -2.11 8.07
N ARG A 87 24.94 -2.49 8.90
CA ARG A 87 25.55 -1.61 9.89
C ARG A 87 27.05 -1.60 9.73
N GLY A 88 27.66 -0.43 9.85
CA GLY A 88 29.10 -0.23 9.73
C GLY A 88 29.65 0.58 10.90
N LYS A 89 30.81 0.20 11.43
CA LYS A 89 31.51 0.93 12.50
C LYS A 89 32.82 1.52 12.00
N LYS A 90 33.12 2.77 12.42
CA LYS A 90 34.39 3.45 12.17
C LYS A 90 34.78 4.33 13.36
N GLY A 91 35.72 3.85 14.17
CA GLY A 91 36.14 4.55 15.40
C GLY A 91 34.97 4.68 16.37
N ALA A 92 34.73 5.92 16.83
CA ALA A 92 33.60 6.30 17.68
C ALA A 92 32.28 6.44 16.90
N GLY A 93 32.35 6.61 15.58
CA GLY A 93 31.18 6.76 14.71
C GLY A 93 30.82 5.48 13.95
N GLY A 94 29.84 5.63 13.06
CA GLY A 94 29.38 4.55 12.20
C GLY A 94 28.20 4.94 11.34
N ILE A 95 27.55 3.92 10.82
CA ILE A 95 26.51 4.04 9.81
C ILE A 95 25.51 2.91 9.93
N THR A 96 24.24 3.23 9.74
CA THR A 96 23.15 2.27 9.60
C THR A 96 22.43 2.52 8.28
N ILE A 97 22.15 1.43 7.57
CA ILE A 97 21.47 1.45 6.28
C ILE A 97 20.31 0.47 6.35
N LYS A 98 19.08 0.95 6.13
CA LYS A 98 17.87 0.11 6.03
C LYS A 98 17.40 0.09 4.58
N LYS A 99 17.31 -1.09 3.96
CA LYS A 99 16.71 -1.28 2.64
C LYS A 99 15.19 -1.19 2.76
N THR A 100 14.56 -0.52 1.80
CA THR A 100 13.11 -0.42 1.66
C THR A 100 12.66 -1.03 0.34
N GLY A 101 11.38 -0.88 -0.02
CA GLY A 101 10.88 -1.37 -1.31
C GLY A 101 11.50 -0.69 -2.53
N GLN A 102 11.92 0.58 -2.42
CA GLN A 102 12.39 1.39 -3.57
C GLN A 102 13.68 2.17 -3.32
N SER A 103 14.13 2.29 -2.06
CA SER A 103 15.29 3.06 -1.66
C SER A 103 15.99 2.44 -0.45
N MET A 104 17.17 2.94 -0.13
CA MET A 104 17.90 2.70 1.10
C MET A 104 17.88 3.97 1.94
N VAL A 105 17.64 3.83 3.24
CA VAL A 105 17.70 4.92 4.23
C VAL A 105 19.05 4.84 4.92
N PHE A 106 19.82 5.92 4.85
CA PHE A 106 21.15 6.04 5.42
C PHE A 106 21.13 6.96 6.64
N GLY A 107 21.79 6.54 7.71
CA GLY A 107 22.13 7.40 8.85
C GLY A 107 23.56 7.19 9.31
N LEU A 108 24.34 8.27 9.32
CA LEU A 108 25.70 8.33 9.86
C LEU A 108 25.63 8.94 11.25
N TYR A 109 26.41 8.41 12.18
CA TYR A 109 26.49 8.92 13.54
C TYR A 109 27.94 9.08 13.99
N GLU A 110 28.15 10.04 14.89
CA GLU A 110 29.39 10.27 15.63
C GLU A 110 29.02 10.51 17.10
N GLU A 111 29.99 10.40 18.01
CA GLU A 111 29.76 10.77 19.41
C GLU A 111 29.25 12.21 19.51
N PRO A 112 28.23 12.48 20.34
CA PRO A 112 27.70 11.63 21.42
C PRO A 112 26.57 10.65 21.02
N VAL A 113 26.14 10.62 19.76
CA VAL A 113 25.07 9.70 19.31
C VAL A 113 25.57 8.26 19.31
N THR A 114 24.86 7.40 20.03
CA THR A 114 25.19 5.98 20.12
C THR A 114 24.75 5.21 18.87
N PRO A 115 25.36 4.04 18.57
CA PRO A 115 24.91 3.18 17.49
C PRO A 115 23.43 2.78 17.62
N GLY A 116 22.96 2.55 18.86
CA GLY A 116 21.58 2.19 19.14
C GLY A 116 20.58 3.30 18.78
N GLN A 117 20.91 4.55 19.08
CA GLN A 117 20.10 5.71 18.70
C GLN A 117 20.01 5.86 17.17
N CYS A 118 21.13 5.71 16.46
CA CYS A 118 21.11 5.74 14.99
C CYS A 118 20.24 4.63 14.40
N ASN A 119 20.39 3.41 14.90
CA ASN A 119 19.57 2.27 14.46
C ASN A 119 18.08 2.56 14.60
N ILE A 120 17.64 3.08 15.75
CA ILE A 120 16.23 3.38 15.99
C ILE A 120 15.69 4.39 14.97
N VAL A 121 16.42 5.47 14.69
CA VAL A 121 15.98 6.51 13.76
C VAL A 121 15.90 5.99 12.32
N VAL A 122 16.96 5.32 11.86
CA VAL A 122 17.05 4.81 10.48
C VAL A 122 16.05 3.68 10.24
N GLU A 123 16.00 2.70 11.15
CA GLU A 123 15.12 1.54 11.00
C GLU A 123 13.66 1.93 11.14
N ARG A 124 13.30 2.85 12.05
CA ARG A 124 11.92 3.35 12.16
C ARG A 124 11.44 4.02 10.87
N LEU A 125 12.27 4.88 10.27
CA LEU A 125 11.90 5.50 8.99
C LEU A 125 11.86 4.46 7.87
N GLY A 126 12.84 3.56 7.80
CA GLY A 126 12.86 2.53 6.77
C GLY A 126 11.68 1.56 6.88
N ASP A 127 11.30 1.13 8.08
CA ASP A 127 10.11 0.32 8.32
C ASP A 127 8.84 1.08 7.92
N TYR A 128 8.72 2.36 8.31
CA TYR A 128 7.62 3.22 7.85
C TYR A 128 7.54 3.28 6.32
N LEU A 129 8.67 3.44 5.63
CA LEU A 129 8.75 3.50 4.16
C LEU A 129 8.49 2.14 3.51
N VAL A 130 8.90 1.02 4.13
CA VAL A 130 8.56 -0.35 3.73
C VAL A 130 7.05 -0.57 3.84
N GLU A 131 6.45 -0.14 4.94
CA GLU A 131 5.00 -0.17 5.16
C GLU A 131 4.25 0.72 4.16
N GLN A 132 4.83 1.86 3.77
CA GLN A 132 4.29 2.69 2.68
C GLN A 132 4.53 2.06 1.29
N GLY A 133 5.44 1.09 1.16
CA GLY A 133 6.16 0.79 -0.09
C GLY A 133 5.69 -0.39 -0.95
N ALA A 134 4.81 -1.28 -0.52
CA ALA A 134 4.42 -2.45 -1.33
C ALA A 134 2.93 -2.42 -1.73
N SER A 135 2.63 -2.04 -2.98
CA SER A 135 1.30 -1.97 -3.65
C SER A 135 0.15 -1.22 -2.96
N SER A 136 0.45 -0.54 -1.84
CA SER A 136 -0.24 0.55 -1.13
C SER A 136 -1.68 0.31 -0.64
N GLY A 137 -1.94 0.80 0.57
CA GLY A 137 -3.29 0.94 1.12
C GLY A 137 -4.02 -0.39 1.32
N ILE A 138 -5.33 -0.36 1.12
CA ILE A 138 -6.24 -1.46 1.44
C ILE A 138 -5.89 -2.78 0.74
N GLY A 139 -5.50 -2.73 -0.54
CA GLY A 139 -5.24 -3.93 -1.34
C GLY A 139 -4.07 -4.77 -0.82
N ARG A 140 -2.99 -4.11 -0.38
CA ARG A 140 -1.82 -4.80 0.17
C ARG A 140 -2.17 -5.54 1.46
N GLU A 141 -2.83 -4.85 2.38
CA GLU A 141 -3.18 -5.43 3.69
C GLU A 141 -4.18 -6.57 3.56
N ILE A 142 -5.12 -6.49 2.60
CA ILE A 142 -5.97 -7.62 2.24
C ILE A 142 -5.13 -8.81 1.76
N CYS A 143 -4.18 -8.61 0.84
CA CYS A 143 -3.34 -9.70 0.35
C CYS A 143 -2.50 -10.35 1.46
N LEU A 144 -1.92 -9.54 2.36
CA LEU A 144 -1.13 -10.05 3.49
C LEU A 144 -2.00 -10.86 4.46
N ASP A 145 -3.16 -10.33 4.82
CA ASP A 145 -4.09 -10.99 5.72
C ASP A 145 -4.60 -12.32 5.16
N LEU A 146 -5.02 -12.32 3.88
CA LEU A 146 -5.47 -13.54 3.21
C LEU A 146 -4.33 -14.54 3.02
N GLY A 147 -3.12 -14.07 2.72
CA GLY A 147 -1.92 -14.91 2.67
C GLY A 147 -1.62 -15.59 4.00
N LYS A 148 -1.68 -14.85 5.12
CA LYS A 148 -1.55 -15.42 6.48
C LYS A 148 -2.65 -16.43 6.80
N ALA A 149 -3.85 -16.24 6.24
CA ALA A 149 -4.96 -17.18 6.36
C ALA A 149 -4.83 -18.42 5.45
N GLY A 150 -3.73 -18.56 4.69
CA GLY A 150 -3.45 -19.70 3.83
C GLY A 150 -4.08 -19.62 2.42
N CYS A 151 -4.59 -18.46 2.03
CA CYS A 151 -5.10 -18.28 0.66
C CYS A 151 -3.94 -18.17 -0.34
N LYS A 152 -4.14 -18.71 -1.55
CA LYS A 152 -3.26 -18.43 -2.69
C LYS A 152 -3.64 -17.09 -3.31
N ILE A 153 -2.67 -16.20 -3.46
CA ILE A 153 -2.87 -14.79 -3.82
C ILE A 153 -2.30 -14.52 -5.21
N ILE A 154 -3.10 -13.90 -6.06
CA ILE A 154 -2.61 -13.27 -7.29
C ILE A 154 -2.73 -11.77 -7.11
N GLY A 155 -1.59 -11.10 -6.91
CA GLY A 155 -1.55 -9.65 -6.86
C GLY A 155 -1.54 -9.09 -8.27
N ALA A 156 -2.58 -8.33 -8.66
CA ALA A 156 -2.71 -7.76 -10.00
C ALA A 156 -2.69 -6.23 -9.96
N ALA A 157 -1.68 -5.61 -10.57
CA ALA A 157 -1.52 -4.15 -10.61
C ALA A 157 -0.46 -3.73 -11.66
N ARG A 158 -0.38 -2.42 -11.93
CA ARG A 158 0.61 -1.84 -12.88
C ARG A 158 2.05 -1.85 -12.36
N ARG A 159 2.24 -1.79 -11.04
CA ARG A 159 3.55 -1.67 -10.38
C ARG A 159 4.08 -3.05 -10.00
N VAL A 160 4.68 -3.75 -10.96
CA VAL A 160 5.12 -5.15 -10.82
C VAL A 160 6.21 -5.30 -9.75
N ASP A 161 7.12 -4.33 -9.63
CA ASP A 161 8.13 -4.23 -8.58
C ASP A 161 7.51 -4.38 -7.19
N ARG A 162 6.43 -3.65 -6.94
CA ARG A 162 5.73 -3.64 -5.66
C ARG A 162 4.95 -4.93 -5.41
N LEU A 163 4.41 -5.54 -6.47
CA LEU A 163 3.76 -6.84 -6.37
C LEU A 163 4.76 -7.94 -6.03
N ASN A 164 5.93 -7.94 -6.66
CA ASN A 164 6.98 -8.91 -6.38
C ASN A 164 7.44 -8.86 -4.91
N SER A 165 7.60 -7.66 -4.36
CA SER A 165 7.89 -7.48 -2.93
C SER A 165 6.79 -8.05 -2.04
N LEU A 166 5.52 -7.73 -2.32
CA LEU A 166 4.37 -8.29 -1.59
C LEU A 166 4.32 -9.83 -1.69
N CYS A 167 4.51 -10.39 -2.87
CA CYS A 167 4.52 -11.83 -3.10
C CYS A 167 5.67 -12.51 -2.36
N SER A 168 6.86 -11.91 -2.32
CA SER A 168 7.99 -12.42 -1.53
C SER A 168 7.65 -12.49 -0.04
N VAL A 169 7.02 -11.45 0.52
CA VAL A 169 6.56 -11.46 1.91
C VAL A 169 5.56 -12.59 2.16
N ILE A 170 4.54 -12.73 1.31
CA ILE A 170 3.50 -13.77 1.49
C ILE A 170 4.10 -15.18 1.36
N ASN A 171 4.98 -15.39 0.39
CA ASN A 171 5.65 -16.67 0.19
C ASN A 171 6.59 -17.05 1.36
N ASN A 172 6.99 -16.08 2.18
CA ASN A 172 7.80 -16.30 3.39
C ASN A 172 6.98 -16.59 4.66
N PHE A 173 5.65 -16.68 4.60
CA PHE A 173 4.81 -17.02 5.77
C PHE A 173 4.95 -18.48 6.26
N GLY A 174 5.92 -19.25 5.76
CA GLY A 174 6.25 -20.59 6.25
C GLY A 174 5.66 -21.74 5.43
N SER A 175 5.15 -21.48 4.22
CA SER A 175 4.70 -22.49 3.27
C SER A 175 5.83 -22.97 2.36
N THR A 176 5.89 -24.28 2.08
CA THR A 176 6.81 -24.86 1.09
C THR A 176 6.33 -24.68 -0.35
N GLU A 177 5.06 -24.36 -0.56
CA GLU A 177 4.49 -24.05 -1.88
C GLU A 177 4.43 -22.55 -2.14
N ILE A 178 4.52 -22.15 -3.41
CA ILE A 178 4.25 -20.77 -3.85
C ILE A 178 2.80 -20.42 -3.52
N GLN A 179 2.63 -19.45 -2.63
CA GLN A 179 1.33 -18.94 -2.20
C GLN A 179 0.95 -17.62 -2.86
N ALA A 180 1.90 -16.89 -3.45
CA ALA A 180 1.63 -15.61 -4.07
C ALA A 180 2.38 -15.42 -5.40
N ALA A 181 1.68 -14.89 -6.38
CA ALA A 181 2.22 -14.53 -7.69
C ALA A 181 1.82 -13.10 -8.08
N ALA A 182 2.73 -12.40 -8.76
CA ALA A 182 2.50 -11.07 -9.31
C ALA A 182 1.99 -11.18 -10.75
N LEU A 183 1.02 -10.32 -11.09
CA LEU A 183 0.48 -10.18 -12.43
C LEU A 183 0.42 -8.69 -12.80
N GLU A 184 1.00 -8.32 -13.93
CA GLU A 184 0.85 -6.96 -14.42
C GLU A 184 -0.56 -6.75 -14.98
N LEU A 185 -1.27 -5.76 -14.44
CA LEU A 185 -2.60 -5.41 -14.94
C LEU A 185 -2.86 -3.91 -14.77
N ASP A 186 -3.12 -3.24 -15.90
CA ASP A 186 -3.80 -1.95 -15.93
C ASP A 186 -5.29 -2.17 -16.17
N VAL A 187 -6.12 -1.88 -15.16
CA VAL A 187 -7.58 -1.99 -15.25
C VAL A 187 -8.20 -0.98 -16.21
N THR A 188 -7.42 0.00 -16.70
CA THR A 188 -7.86 0.97 -17.71
C THR A 188 -7.60 0.52 -19.15
N SER A 189 -6.93 -0.62 -19.35
CA SER A 189 -6.67 -1.20 -20.67
C SER A 189 -7.97 -1.56 -21.42
N ASP A 190 -7.81 -1.90 -22.69
CA ASP A 190 -8.90 -2.44 -23.50
C ASP A 190 -9.34 -3.83 -22.99
N ALA A 191 -10.52 -4.26 -23.42
CA ALA A 191 -11.13 -5.50 -22.95
C ALA A 191 -10.32 -6.76 -23.34
N ALA A 192 -9.63 -6.76 -24.49
CA ALA A 192 -8.84 -7.91 -24.92
C ALA A 192 -7.58 -8.07 -24.07
N THR A 193 -6.92 -6.96 -23.73
CA THR A 193 -5.79 -6.93 -22.80
C THR A 193 -6.18 -7.42 -21.41
N ILE A 194 -7.30 -6.94 -20.86
CA ILE A 194 -7.81 -7.39 -19.56
C ILE A 194 -8.20 -8.88 -19.60
N GLN A 195 -8.85 -9.33 -20.69
CA GLN A 195 -9.20 -10.74 -20.87
C GLN A 195 -7.96 -11.64 -20.85
N LYS A 196 -6.89 -11.24 -21.55
CA LYS A 196 -5.63 -11.98 -21.59
C LYS A 196 -5.01 -12.09 -20.19
N ALA A 197 -4.91 -10.97 -19.47
CA ALA A 197 -4.37 -10.97 -18.11
C ALA A 197 -5.20 -11.83 -17.14
N VAL A 198 -6.53 -11.79 -17.23
CA VAL A 198 -7.41 -12.66 -16.42
C VAL A 198 -7.21 -14.14 -16.74
N LYS A 199 -6.97 -14.48 -18.01
CA LYS A 199 -6.65 -15.86 -18.40
C LYS A 199 -5.30 -16.31 -17.84
N GLU A 200 -4.28 -15.48 -17.93
CA GLU A 200 -2.96 -15.74 -17.32
C GLU A 200 -3.10 -15.93 -15.81
N ALA A 201 -3.87 -15.08 -15.12
CA ALA A 201 -4.16 -15.23 -13.69
C ALA A 201 -4.78 -16.60 -13.38
N TRP A 202 -5.77 -17.02 -14.18
CA TRP A 202 -6.42 -18.32 -14.00
C TRP A 202 -5.44 -19.49 -14.16
N GLU A 203 -4.50 -19.40 -15.09
CA GLU A 203 -3.51 -20.45 -15.37
C GLU A 203 -2.49 -20.64 -14.24
N ILE A 204 -2.18 -19.60 -13.45
CA ILE A 204 -1.20 -19.68 -12.34
C ILE A 204 -1.57 -20.74 -11.30
N PHE A 205 -2.82 -20.75 -10.84
CA PHE A 205 -3.30 -21.70 -9.81
C PHE A 205 -4.41 -22.63 -10.32
N GLY A 206 -4.75 -22.54 -11.61
CA GLY A 206 -5.78 -23.35 -12.27
C GLY A 206 -7.23 -23.01 -11.88
N LYS A 207 -7.43 -21.98 -11.05
CA LYS A 207 -8.75 -21.50 -10.60
C LYS A 207 -8.65 -20.12 -9.97
N ILE A 208 -9.79 -19.44 -9.92
CA ILE A 208 -10.02 -18.23 -9.13
C ILE A 208 -11.33 -18.45 -8.36
N ASP A 209 -11.26 -18.55 -7.04
CA ASP A 209 -12.45 -18.71 -6.16
C ASP A 209 -13.00 -17.34 -5.73
N VAL A 210 -12.14 -16.33 -5.67
CA VAL A 210 -12.44 -14.99 -5.15
C VAL A 210 -11.84 -13.91 -6.06
N LEU A 211 -12.61 -12.87 -6.34
CA LEU A 211 -12.12 -11.62 -6.96
C LEU A 211 -12.33 -10.45 -6.00
N ILE A 212 -11.28 -9.66 -5.78
CA ILE A 212 -11.36 -8.41 -5.02
C ILE A 212 -10.99 -7.23 -5.93
N ASN A 213 -11.99 -6.46 -6.33
CA ASN A 213 -11.81 -5.24 -7.11
C ASN A 213 -11.47 -4.07 -6.18
N ASN A 214 -10.18 -3.84 -5.97
CA ASN A 214 -9.67 -2.76 -5.11
C ASN A 214 -9.11 -1.54 -5.87
N ALA A 215 -8.59 -1.73 -7.09
CA ALA A 215 -7.94 -0.66 -7.85
C ALA A 215 -8.87 0.56 -8.01
N GLY A 216 -8.33 1.76 -7.77
CA GLY A 216 -9.09 2.99 -7.88
C GLY A 216 -8.26 4.25 -7.74
N ILE A 217 -8.80 5.36 -8.23
CA ILE A 217 -8.24 6.71 -8.11
C ILE A 217 -9.31 7.67 -7.62
N ARG A 218 -8.91 8.73 -6.90
CA ARG A 218 -9.83 9.80 -6.50
C ARG A 218 -10.06 10.84 -7.59
N GLY A 219 -9.07 11.07 -8.46
CA GLY A 219 -9.04 12.27 -9.31
C GLY A 219 -8.59 13.51 -8.53
N ASN A 220 -8.57 14.66 -9.20
CA ASN A 220 -8.29 15.95 -8.60
C ASN A 220 -9.53 16.49 -7.90
N VAL A 221 -9.32 17.44 -6.98
CA VAL A 221 -10.40 18.14 -6.27
C VAL A 221 -10.75 19.39 -7.06
N LYS A 222 -11.73 19.28 -7.95
CA LYS A 222 -12.20 20.39 -8.80
C LYS A 222 -13.70 20.55 -8.70
N SER A 223 -14.19 21.78 -8.81
CA SER A 223 -15.63 22.04 -8.98
C SER A 223 -16.19 21.23 -10.14
N SER A 224 -17.49 20.92 -10.11
CA SER A 224 -18.15 20.27 -11.25
C SER A 224 -18.10 21.11 -12.53
N LEU A 225 -17.85 22.42 -12.41
CA LEU A 225 -17.70 23.33 -13.54
C LEU A 225 -16.29 23.32 -14.16
N ASP A 226 -15.27 22.91 -13.38
CA ASP A 226 -13.86 22.96 -13.77
C ASP A 226 -13.25 21.58 -14.01
N LEU A 227 -14.00 20.52 -13.72
CA LEU A 227 -13.60 19.15 -13.97
C LEU A 227 -13.62 18.88 -15.48
N SER A 228 -12.48 18.49 -16.04
CA SER A 228 -12.40 18.15 -17.46
C SER A 228 -13.02 16.78 -17.75
N GLU A 229 -13.52 16.61 -18.96
CA GLU A 229 -14.07 15.37 -19.48
C GLU A 229 -13.03 14.24 -19.44
N ASP A 230 -11.78 14.52 -19.80
CA ASP A 230 -10.67 13.54 -19.71
C ASP A 230 -10.47 13.03 -18.28
N GLU A 231 -10.62 13.90 -17.28
CA GLU A 231 -10.45 13.53 -15.88
C GLU A 231 -11.63 12.72 -15.38
N TRP A 232 -12.86 13.11 -15.77
CA TRP A 232 -14.07 12.34 -15.55
C TRP A 232 -13.94 10.93 -16.11
N ASP A 233 -13.57 10.82 -17.39
CA ASP A 233 -13.42 9.55 -18.10
C ASP A 233 -12.34 8.68 -17.46
N LYS A 234 -11.21 9.26 -17.05
CA LYS A 234 -10.16 8.54 -16.34
C LYS A 234 -10.64 7.94 -15.02
N VAL A 235 -11.40 8.70 -14.23
CA VAL A 235 -11.97 8.24 -12.96
C VAL A 235 -12.98 7.12 -13.20
N PHE A 236 -13.91 7.28 -14.14
CA PHE A 236 -14.89 6.24 -14.48
C PHE A 236 -14.23 4.98 -15.06
N LYS A 237 -13.27 5.16 -15.97
CA LYS A 237 -12.54 4.07 -16.60
C LYS A 237 -11.83 3.21 -15.54
N THR A 238 -11.18 3.84 -14.57
CA THR A 238 -10.45 3.13 -13.51
C THR A 238 -11.39 2.54 -12.46
N ASN A 239 -12.32 3.34 -11.93
CA ASN A 239 -13.10 2.97 -10.74
C ASN A 239 -14.34 2.12 -11.05
N LEU A 240 -14.86 2.17 -12.28
CA LEU A 240 -16.12 1.52 -12.65
C LEU A 240 -15.95 0.58 -13.84
N THR A 241 -15.47 1.07 -14.99
CA THR A 241 -15.33 0.23 -16.19
C THR A 241 -14.29 -0.87 -15.99
N GLY A 242 -13.15 -0.57 -15.38
CA GLY A 242 -12.09 -1.52 -15.07
C GLY A 242 -12.58 -2.71 -14.24
N PRO A 243 -13.12 -2.51 -13.02
CA PRO A 243 -13.62 -3.62 -12.21
C PRO A 243 -14.78 -4.37 -12.86
N TRP A 244 -15.62 -3.71 -13.66
CA TRP A 244 -16.63 -4.40 -14.47
C TRP A 244 -15.99 -5.36 -15.48
N LEU A 245 -15.00 -4.91 -16.26
CA LEU A 245 -14.31 -5.74 -17.26
C LEU A 245 -13.57 -6.92 -16.61
N VAL A 246 -12.84 -6.68 -15.53
CA VAL A 246 -12.17 -7.75 -14.78
C VAL A 246 -13.20 -8.77 -14.28
N SER A 247 -14.28 -8.30 -13.68
CA SER A 247 -15.35 -9.17 -13.17
C SER A 247 -16.03 -9.96 -14.28
N LYS A 248 -16.31 -9.34 -15.42
CA LYS A 248 -16.89 -10.01 -16.60
C LYS A 248 -16.07 -11.23 -17.00
N HIS A 249 -14.75 -11.08 -17.08
CA HIS A 249 -13.86 -12.17 -17.52
C HIS A 249 -13.66 -13.23 -16.43
N VAL A 250 -13.45 -12.83 -15.17
CA VAL A 250 -13.29 -13.78 -14.06
C VAL A 250 -14.57 -14.58 -13.83
N CYS A 251 -15.73 -13.92 -13.79
CA CYS A 251 -17.01 -14.59 -13.58
C CYS A 251 -17.39 -15.49 -14.77
N GLY A 252 -16.99 -15.12 -15.99
CA GLY A 252 -17.10 -15.99 -17.16
C GLY A 252 -16.38 -17.33 -16.95
N LEU A 253 -15.13 -17.28 -16.48
CA LEU A 253 -14.35 -18.49 -16.17
C LEU A 253 -14.96 -19.30 -15.01
N MET A 254 -15.41 -18.64 -13.94
CA MET A 254 -16.09 -19.30 -12.81
C MET A 254 -17.37 -20.04 -13.27
N ARG A 255 -18.17 -19.39 -14.12
CA ARG A 255 -19.38 -19.97 -14.73
C ARG A 255 -19.03 -21.19 -15.57
N ASP A 256 -18.08 -21.06 -16.48
CA ASP A 256 -17.73 -22.12 -17.44
C ASP A 256 -17.12 -23.34 -16.71
N ALA A 257 -16.38 -23.09 -15.63
CA ALA A 257 -15.85 -24.12 -14.74
C ALA A 257 -16.89 -24.71 -13.77
N LYS A 258 -18.09 -24.11 -13.65
CA LYS A 258 -19.18 -24.51 -12.72
C LYS A 258 -18.77 -24.54 -11.25
N ARG A 259 -17.93 -23.61 -10.81
CA ARG A 259 -17.35 -23.62 -9.43
C ARG A 259 -17.95 -22.60 -8.47
N GLY A 260 -18.82 -21.70 -8.93
CA GLY A 260 -19.27 -20.57 -8.13
C GLY A 260 -18.11 -19.62 -7.80
N GLY A 261 -18.32 -18.72 -6.83
CA GLY A 261 -17.26 -17.83 -6.36
C GLY A 261 -17.76 -16.65 -5.53
N SER A 262 -16.84 -15.78 -5.13
CA SER A 262 -17.15 -14.52 -4.42
C SER A 262 -16.45 -13.34 -5.07
N VAL A 263 -17.21 -12.29 -5.39
CA VAL A 263 -16.70 -11.01 -5.88
C VAL A 263 -16.93 -9.95 -4.82
N ILE A 264 -15.86 -9.24 -4.45
CA ILE A 264 -15.88 -8.14 -3.50
C ILE A 264 -15.42 -6.88 -4.22
N ASN A 265 -16.31 -5.88 -4.30
CA ASN A 265 -15.99 -4.58 -4.86
C ASN A 265 -15.70 -3.57 -3.73
N ILE A 266 -14.53 -2.94 -3.76
CA ILE A 266 -14.20 -1.87 -2.82
C ILE A 266 -14.80 -0.55 -3.34
N SER A 267 -15.93 -0.13 -2.76
CA SER A 267 -16.60 1.13 -3.05
C SER A 267 -16.07 2.26 -2.16
N SER A 268 -16.95 3.08 -1.56
CA SER A 268 -16.61 4.15 -0.62
C SER A 268 -17.88 4.70 0.05
N ILE A 269 -17.78 5.21 1.27
CA ILE A 269 -18.84 6.02 1.88
C ILE A 269 -19.26 7.23 1.01
N SER A 270 -18.40 7.74 0.13
CA SER A 270 -18.76 8.78 -0.84
C SER A 270 -19.77 8.30 -1.89
N GLY A 271 -19.76 7.01 -2.23
CA GLY A 271 -20.76 6.39 -3.13
C GLY A 271 -22.13 6.23 -2.48
N LEU A 272 -22.21 6.26 -1.15
CA LEU A 272 -23.42 6.09 -0.36
C LEU A 272 -24.03 7.39 0.16
N GLN A 273 -23.61 8.54 -0.39
CA GLN A 273 -24.04 9.86 0.07
C GLN A 273 -23.69 10.16 1.54
N ARG A 274 -22.70 9.44 2.09
CA ARG A 274 -22.32 9.48 3.51
C ARG A 274 -21.01 10.23 3.77
N GLY A 275 -20.15 10.36 2.77
CA GLY A 275 -18.89 11.10 2.82
C GLY A 275 -18.76 12.07 1.64
N ILE A 276 -19.69 13.02 1.52
CA ILE A 276 -19.74 13.98 0.41
C ILE A 276 -18.86 15.19 0.76
N ALA A 277 -17.92 15.51 -0.13
CA ALA A 277 -17.12 16.72 -0.06
C ALA A 277 -17.11 17.43 -1.43
N PRO A 278 -17.05 18.78 -1.47
CA PRO A 278 -16.86 19.53 -2.70
C PRO A 278 -15.66 19.02 -3.49
N GLY A 279 -15.85 18.98 -4.81
CA GLY A 279 -14.87 18.48 -5.77
C GLY A 279 -14.64 16.97 -5.79
N GLY A 280 -15.60 16.20 -5.26
CA GLY A 280 -15.60 14.73 -5.34
C GLY A 280 -16.57 14.16 -6.39
N VAL A 281 -17.08 14.95 -7.33
CA VAL A 281 -18.23 14.56 -8.19
C VAL A 281 -17.96 13.27 -8.98
N ALA A 282 -16.86 13.18 -9.73
CA ALA A 282 -16.54 11.98 -10.49
C ALA A 282 -16.28 10.76 -9.59
N TYR A 283 -15.57 10.96 -8.47
CA TYR A 283 -15.27 9.89 -7.53
C TYR A 283 -16.55 9.31 -6.90
N ALA A 284 -17.39 10.17 -6.32
CA ALA A 284 -18.63 9.79 -5.68
C ALA A 284 -19.58 9.09 -6.66
N CYS A 285 -19.75 9.64 -7.87
CA CYS A 285 -20.55 9.00 -8.91
C CYS A 285 -19.98 7.64 -9.33
N SER A 286 -18.66 7.54 -9.54
CA SER A 286 -18.04 6.26 -9.91
C SER A 286 -18.23 5.19 -8.83
N LYS A 287 -18.11 5.54 -7.53
CA LYS A 287 -18.29 4.60 -6.42
C LYS A 287 -19.77 4.25 -6.17
N GLY A 288 -20.70 5.19 -6.37
CA GLY A 288 -22.14 4.87 -6.40
C GLY A 288 -22.51 3.94 -7.56
N GLY A 289 -21.83 4.11 -8.70
CA GLY A 289 -21.89 3.18 -9.83
C GLY A 289 -21.42 1.78 -9.46
N VAL A 290 -20.32 1.65 -8.70
CA VAL A 290 -19.81 0.35 -8.20
C VAL A 290 -20.83 -0.35 -7.30
N ASP A 291 -21.48 0.37 -6.39
CA ASP A 291 -22.50 -0.22 -5.51
C ASP A 291 -23.73 -0.70 -6.32
N THR A 292 -24.11 0.06 -7.35
CA THR A 292 -25.20 -0.33 -8.26
C THR A 292 -24.83 -1.53 -9.12
N MET A 293 -23.63 -1.54 -9.70
CA MET A 293 -23.07 -2.66 -10.44
C MET A 293 -23.03 -3.92 -9.60
N THR A 294 -22.63 -3.81 -8.33
CA THR A 294 -22.60 -4.92 -7.37
C THR A 294 -23.97 -5.59 -7.23
N ARG A 295 -25.04 -4.80 -7.05
CA ARG A 295 -26.41 -5.33 -6.93
C ARG A 295 -26.89 -6.00 -8.20
N MET A 296 -26.63 -5.40 -9.36
CA MET A 296 -27.03 -5.97 -10.66
C MET A 296 -26.30 -7.29 -10.92
N MET A 297 -24.98 -7.32 -10.72
CA MET A 297 -24.19 -8.55 -10.87
C MET A 297 -24.62 -9.64 -9.88
N ALA A 298 -25.00 -9.30 -8.66
CA ALA A 298 -25.50 -10.27 -7.68
C ALA A 298 -26.78 -10.98 -8.17
N ILE A 299 -27.70 -10.23 -8.79
CA ILE A 299 -28.94 -10.78 -9.37
C ILE A 299 -28.60 -11.68 -10.56
N GLU A 300 -27.75 -11.21 -11.47
CA GLU A 300 -27.44 -11.89 -12.73
C GLU A 300 -26.59 -13.15 -12.53
N LEU A 301 -25.60 -13.09 -11.64
CA LEU A 301 -24.61 -14.16 -11.45
C LEU A 301 -25.00 -15.17 -10.36
N GLY A 302 -26.06 -14.91 -9.60
CA GLY A 302 -26.56 -15.82 -8.56
C GLY A 302 -26.90 -17.21 -9.08
N VAL A 303 -27.41 -17.32 -10.31
CA VAL A 303 -27.69 -18.62 -10.98
C VAL A 303 -26.44 -19.48 -11.15
N TYR A 304 -25.25 -18.87 -11.19
CA TYR A 304 -23.96 -19.54 -11.28
C TYR A 304 -23.29 -19.76 -9.92
N LYS A 305 -24.00 -19.49 -8.81
CA LYS A 305 -23.47 -19.54 -7.44
C LYS A 305 -22.30 -18.58 -7.22
N ILE A 306 -22.28 -17.45 -7.92
CA ILE A 306 -21.30 -16.38 -7.72
C ILE A 306 -21.96 -15.29 -6.88
N ARG A 307 -21.40 -15.03 -5.70
CA ARG A 307 -21.86 -13.97 -4.80
C ARG A 307 -21.13 -12.69 -5.13
N VAL A 308 -21.82 -11.54 -5.05
CA VAL A 308 -21.23 -10.24 -5.36
C VAL A 308 -21.62 -9.25 -4.29
N ASN A 309 -20.66 -8.72 -3.54
CA ASN A 309 -20.90 -7.73 -2.48
C ASN A 309 -19.95 -6.55 -2.64
N SER A 310 -20.28 -5.41 -2.03
CA SER A 310 -19.39 -4.26 -1.93
C SER A 310 -19.06 -3.95 -0.49
N ILE A 311 -17.86 -3.40 -0.28
CA ILE A 311 -17.46 -2.81 0.99
C ILE A 311 -17.27 -1.32 0.74
N ALA A 312 -17.87 -0.47 1.56
CA ALA A 312 -17.79 0.98 1.51
C ALA A 312 -16.92 1.49 2.67
N PRO A 313 -15.60 1.65 2.47
CA PRO A 313 -14.71 2.09 3.53
C PRO A 313 -14.85 3.60 3.76
N GLY A 314 -14.58 4.02 5.00
CA GLY A 314 -14.39 5.41 5.38
C GLY A 314 -13.01 5.97 5.00
N LEU A 315 -12.52 6.92 5.81
CA LEU A 315 -11.18 7.50 5.68
C LEU A 315 -10.10 6.54 6.22
N PHE A 316 -9.67 5.58 5.41
CA PHE A 316 -8.47 4.76 5.69
C PHE A 316 -7.21 5.48 5.24
N LYS A 317 -6.06 5.24 5.90
CA LYS A 317 -4.76 5.69 5.40
C LYS A 317 -4.38 4.94 4.11
N SER A 318 -4.20 5.67 3.01
CA SER A 318 -3.81 5.14 1.70
C SER A 318 -3.19 6.24 0.83
N GLU A 319 -2.58 5.89 -0.31
CA GLU A 319 -2.10 6.87 -1.30
C GLU A 319 -3.22 7.84 -1.73
N ILE A 320 -4.47 7.38 -1.80
CA ILE A 320 -5.63 8.20 -2.19
C ILE A 320 -5.97 9.26 -1.15
N THR A 321 -5.80 8.95 0.12
CA THR A 321 -6.24 9.76 1.27
C THR A 321 -5.10 10.48 1.96
N GLN A 322 -3.84 10.19 1.64
CA GLN A 322 -2.66 10.72 2.31
C GLN A 322 -2.67 12.26 2.41
N GLY A 323 -2.87 12.97 1.30
CA GLY A 323 -2.90 14.44 1.30
C GLY A 323 -4.11 15.04 2.06
N LEU A 324 -5.13 14.24 2.36
CA LEU A 324 -6.22 14.64 3.24
C LEU A 324 -5.84 14.39 4.70
N MET A 325 -5.25 13.23 5.01
CA MET A 325 -4.80 12.83 6.35
C MET A 325 -3.69 13.72 6.93
N GLU A 326 -2.90 14.38 6.07
CA GLU A 326 -1.88 15.37 6.47
C GLU A 326 -2.50 16.70 6.97
N LYS A 327 -3.82 16.92 6.81
CA LYS A 327 -4.47 18.18 7.23
C LYS A 327 -4.86 18.15 8.71
N GLU A 328 -4.34 19.11 9.48
CA GLU A 328 -4.57 19.21 10.93
C GLU A 328 -6.06 19.35 11.30
N TRP A 329 -6.85 20.09 10.50
CA TRP A 329 -8.29 20.21 10.73
C TRP A 329 -9.01 18.85 10.61
N LEU A 330 -8.56 17.96 9.73
CA LEU A 330 -9.16 16.64 9.58
C LEU A 330 -8.88 15.78 10.80
N LYS A 331 -7.66 15.85 11.36
CA LYS A 331 -7.31 15.17 12.61
C LYS A 331 -8.24 15.61 13.75
N ASN A 332 -8.41 16.91 13.94
CA ASN A 332 -9.33 17.45 14.95
C ASN A 332 -10.79 17.03 14.74
N VAL A 333 -11.28 17.06 13.49
CA VAL A 333 -12.65 16.63 13.17
C VAL A 333 -12.81 15.13 13.45
N THR A 334 -11.94 14.29 12.88
CA THR A 334 -12.02 12.83 13.04
C THR A 334 -11.90 12.38 14.49
N GLU A 335 -11.04 12.98 15.31
CA GLU A 335 -10.94 12.69 16.75
C GLU A 335 -12.22 13.02 17.53
N ARG A 336 -12.95 14.05 17.09
CA ARG A 336 -14.17 14.52 17.74
C ARG A 336 -15.44 13.86 17.22
N THR A 337 -15.48 13.48 15.94
CA THR A 337 -16.70 13.00 15.28
C THR A 337 -16.75 11.49 15.10
N ILE A 338 -15.62 10.76 15.05
CA ILE A 338 -15.66 9.31 14.86
C ILE A 338 -16.10 8.63 16.18
N PRO A 339 -17.28 7.98 16.24
CA PRO A 339 -17.81 7.45 17.50
C PRO A 339 -16.91 6.40 18.16
N LEU A 340 -16.32 5.50 17.37
CA LEU A 340 -15.44 4.46 17.90
C LEU A 340 -14.04 4.99 18.26
N LYS A 341 -13.68 6.22 17.86
CA LYS A 341 -12.34 6.83 18.06
C LYS A 341 -11.16 5.98 17.58
N VAL A 342 -11.43 4.94 16.77
CA VAL A 342 -10.41 4.10 16.17
C VAL A 342 -9.94 4.78 14.88
N GLN A 343 -8.65 5.09 14.81
CA GLN A 343 -8.00 5.46 13.54
C GLN A 343 -8.26 4.33 12.55
N GLN A 344 -8.75 4.64 11.34
CA GLN A 344 -9.11 3.61 10.37
C GLN A 344 -7.84 2.97 9.78
N THR A 345 -7.25 2.07 10.55
CA THR A 345 -6.26 1.10 10.09
C THR A 345 -7.00 0.00 9.35
N VAL A 346 -6.39 -0.49 8.26
CA VAL A 346 -7.01 -1.55 7.43
C VAL A 346 -7.20 -2.84 8.24
N ASP A 347 -6.38 -3.05 9.27
CA ASP A 347 -6.36 -4.23 10.12
C ASP A 347 -6.87 -3.92 11.55
N PRO A 348 -7.68 -4.81 12.20
CA PRO A 348 -8.35 -6.00 11.64
C PRO A 348 -9.77 -5.76 11.12
N GLY A 349 -10.32 -4.55 11.21
CA GLY A 349 -11.75 -4.33 10.89
C GLY A 349 -12.14 -4.68 9.45
N LEU A 350 -11.39 -4.15 8.47
CA LEU A 350 -11.71 -4.34 7.05
C LEU A 350 -11.32 -5.74 6.56
N THR A 351 -10.12 -6.20 6.93
CA THR A 351 -9.59 -7.52 6.54
C THR A 351 -10.46 -8.66 7.10
N SER A 352 -10.96 -8.54 8.33
CA SER A 352 -11.87 -9.54 8.92
C SER A 352 -13.20 -9.67 8.17
N LEU A 353 -13.75 -8.54 7.70
CA LEU A 353 -14.95 -8.57 6.87
C LEU A 353 -14.67 -9.24 5.51
N VAL A 354 -13.52 -8.96 4.90
CA VAL A 354 -13.11 -9.64 3.66
C VAL A 354 -13.03 -11.15 3.89
N ARG A 355 -12.37 -11.61 4.97
CA ARG A 355 -12.31 -13.05 5.33
C ARG A 355 -13.70 -13.67 5.47
N TYR A 356 -14.64 -12.97 6.11
CA TYR A 356 -16.03 -13.43 6.21
C TYR A 356 -16.70 -13.57 4.83
N LEU A 357 -16.58 -12.56 3.96
CA LEU A 357 -17.25 -12.52 2.66
C LEU A 357 -16.68 -13.53 1.64
N ILE A 358 -15.45 -14.00 1.83
CA ILE A 358 -14.87 -15.07 1.00
C ILE A 358 -15.18 -16.46 1.52
N HIS A 359 -15.52 -16.60 2.81
CA HIS A 359 -15.77 -17.88 3.47
C HIS A 359 -17.19 -18.40 3.19
N ASP A 360 -17.37 -19.73 3.25
CA ASP A 360 -18.64 -20.43 2.99
C ASP A 360 -19.78 -20.00 3.94
N SER A 361 -19.44 -19.49 5.12
CA SER A 361 -20.42 -18.94 6.07
C SER A 361 -21.17 -17.71 5.54
N SER A 362 -20.70 -17.10 4.45
CA SER A 362 -21.37 -15.99 3.76
C SER A 362 -22.18 -16.44 2.54
N GLN A 363 -22.53 -17.73 2.42
CA GLN A 363 -23.27 -18.26 1.25
C GLN A 363 -24.63 -17.57 1.00
N TYR A 364 -25.29 -17.04 2.04
CA TYR A 364 -26.56 -16.31 1.94
C TYR A 364 -26.38 -14.80 1.71
N ILE A 365 -25.14 -14.34 1.53
CA ILE A 365 -24.78 -12.93 1.45
C ILE A 365 -24.37 -12.58 0.02
N SER A 366 -25.26 -11.89 -0.69
CA SER A 366 -25.01 -11.33 -2.02
C SER A 366 -25.83 -10.05 -2.22
N GLY A 367 -25.30 -9.10 -2.98
CA GLY A 367 -25.93 -7.81 -3.29
C GLY A 367 -25.85 -6.77 -2.17
N ASN A 368 -25.11 -7.02 -1.10
CA ASN A 368 -25.01 -6.11 0.04
C ASN A 368 -23.88 -5.10 -0.12
N THR A 369 -24.06 -3.92 0.48
CA THR A 369 -23.00 -2.93 0.69
C THR A 369 -22.67 -2.83 2.17
N TYR A 370 -21.47 -3.23 2.54
CA TYR A 370 -20.98 -3.23 3.92
C TYR A 370 -20.23 -1.95 4.23
N ILE A 371 -20.75 -1.14 5.17
CA ILE A 371 -20.10 0.11 5.57
C ILE A 371 -19.03 -0.20 6.63
N VAL A 372 -17.81 0.25 6.38
CA VAL A 372 -16.68 0.11 7.32
C VAL A 372 -16.05 1.49 7.51
N ASP A 373 -16.62 2.28 8.42
CA ASP A 373 -16.23 3.68 8.60
C ASP A 373 -16.07 4.09 10.07
N SER A 374 -16.02 3.12 11.00
CA SER A 374 -15.98 3.37 12.44
C SER A 374 -17.15 4.22 12.98
N GLY A 375 -18.29 4.25 12.26
CA GLY A 375 -19.45 5.08 12.56
C GLY A 375 -19.28 6.55 12.15
N ASN A 376 -18.21 6.91 11.44
CA ASN A 376 -17.87 8.29 11.07
C ASN A 376 -19.01 9.03 10.37
N THR A 377 -19.84 8.34 9.60
CA THR A 377 -20.88 8.97 8.78
C THR A 377 -22.25 9.05 9.46
N LEU A 378 -22.39 8.54 10.69
CA LEU A 378 -23.64 8.57 11.44
C LEU A 378 -23.93 9.89 12.18
N PRO A 379 -22.95 10.61 12.77
CA PRO A 379 -23.21 11.79 13.59
C PRO A 379 -23.88 12.97 12.87
N GLY A 380 -24.10 12.92 11.56
CA GLY A 380 -24.85 13.93 10.80
C GLY A 380 -24.25 15.34 10.82
N LEU A 381 -23.09 15.52 11.46
CA LEU A 381 -22.41 16.81 11.57
C LEU A 381 -21.83 17.16 10.19
N PRO A 382 -22.29 18.27 9.57
CA PRO A 382 -21.63 18.79 8.39
C PRO A 382 -20.18 19.09 8.77
N ILE A 383 -19.22 18.64 7.97
CA ILE A 383 -17.79 18.98 8.17
C ILE A 383 -17.56 20.51 8.07
N PHE A 384 -18.56 21.27 7.63
CA PHE A 384 -18.62 22.73 7.61
C PHE A 384 -19.19 23.36 8.89
N SER A 385 -19.60 22.57 9.88
CA SER A 385 -20.12 23.09 11.15
C SER A 385 -18.95 23.53 12.02
N SER A 386 -18.77 24.84 12.15
CA SER A 386 -17.76 25.51 12.98
C SER A 386 -18.07 25.44 14.48
N LEU A 387 -18.44 24.27 15.01
CA LEU A 387 -18.63 24.05 16.45
C LEU A 387 -17.39 23.45 17.10
#